data_AF-A0A8J6SS82-F1
#
_entry.id   AF-A0A8J6SS82-F1
#
_cell.length_a   1.000
_cell.length_b   1.000
_cell.length_c   1.000
_cell.angle_alpha   90.00
_cell.angle_beta   90.00
_cell.angle_gamma   90.00
#
_symmetry.space_group_name_H-M   'P 1'
#
loop_
_entity.id
_entity.type
_entity.pdbx_description
1 polymer ?
#
loop_
_entity_poly.entity_id
_entity_poly.type
_entity_poly.pdbx_seq_one_letter_code
_entity_poly.pdbx_strand_id
1 'polypeptide(L)'
;MKASICRICLFILGFILTVGISSQSLPAYSTEVAVVPEAGARIAEVEQLWRGQYETYFGNQLVGTPLTAEQISATLGRLNSETDKNFALIYAFPQPEELELLLVIPETPSVRVTVPEAGQQELLEVANEFKTAVSRPTGARRDLTSAKQLYDWLIAPLEPQLQAQNIDTLIVCGGAILRSLPFAALHDGQQFLVEKYNLGLVPAFNLINQQHSNFRNEKVLAMGASEFQAMPTLHAVPLELSTITQDIWQSEVFLNQEFTLNNLAEQLESGEFGIVHLATHAQFRPGTPENSYIQLWQNDKLTLDQLRQLDWSELPVELLVLSACQTALGDRQAELGFAGLAFQAGVKSSVASLWQVSDLGTLALMREFYWQLANPEVTTKTEALRRTQIAMLSGNVRIEDGQIFTSAGILPLPEDLEQFQNLDLSAPYYWSAFTLVGSPW
;
A
#
# COMPACT_ATOMS: atom_id res chain seq x y z
N MET A 1 -47.65 49.19 -51.61
CA MET A 1 -47.47 49.45 -53.07
C MET A 1 -46.96 48.16 -53.70
N LYS A 2 -47.74 47.56 -54.61
CA LYS A 2 -47.51 46.34 -55.44
C LYS A 2 -47.37 45.01 -54.66
N ALA A 3 -48.42 44.17 -54.61
CA ALA A 3 -48.90 43.19 -55.62
C ALA A 3 -48.05 41.91 -55.65
N SER A 4 -48.53 40.69 -55.92
CA SER A 4 -49.82 39.98 -55.91
C SER A 4 -49.49 38.53 -56.32
N ILE A 5 -50.46 37.60 -56.20
CA ILE A 5 -50.54 36.26 -56.84
C ILE A 5 -49.88 35.10 -56.04
N CYS A 6 -50.47 33.96 -55.65
CA CYS A 6 -51.77 33.28 -55.74
C CYS A 6 -51.56 31.83 -56.25
N ARG A 7 -52.29 30.88 -55.61
CA ARG A 7 -52.68 29.51 -56.04
C ARG A 7 -51.70 28.35 -55.79
N ILE A 8 -52.02 27.42 -54.85
CA ILE A 8 -52.91 26.21 -54.96
C ILE A 8 -52.18 25.11 -55.77
N CYS A 9 -52.08 23.83 -55.41
CA CYS A 9 -52.41 22.97 -54.25
C CYS A 9 -51.82 21.57 -54.55
N LEU A 10 -51.80 20.70 -53.52
CA LEU A 10 -52.11 19.26 -53.57
C LEU A 10 -51.02 18.19 -53.91
N PHE A 11 -50.94 17.21 -53.00
CA PHE A 11 -50.43 15.82 -53.10
C PHE A 11 -48.89 15.68 -53.22
N ILE A 12 -48.16 14.91 -52.40
CA ILE A 12 -48.31 13.48 -52.07
C ILE A 12 -47.55 13.16 -50.76
N LEU A 13 -48.13 12.22 -49.98
CA LEU A 13 -47.55 11.52 -48.83
C LEU A 13 -46.12 10.97 -49.07
N GLY A 14 -45.24 11.08 -48.07
CA GLY A 14 -44.04 10.22 -48.06
C GLY A 14 -43.04 10.53 -46.94
N PHE A 15 -42.98 9.62 -45.96
CA PHE A 15 -41.82 9.37 -45.09
C PHE A 15 -41.36 10.48 -44.12
N ILE A 16 -41.97 10.52 -42.94
CA ILE A 16 -41.30 10.95 -41.71
C ILE A 16 -40.77 9.68 -41.04
N LEU A 17 -39.47 9.42 -41.20
CA LEU A 17 -38.74 8.46 -40.38
C LEU A 17 -38.49 9.11 -39.01
N THR A 18 -39.33 8.79 -38.05
CA THR A 18 -39.04 8.92 -36.62
C THR A 18 -37.90 7.96 -36.28
N VAL A 19 -36.67 8.47 -36.18
CA VAL A 19 -35.60 7.77 -35.47
C VAL A 19 -35.89 7.94 -33.98
N GLY A 20 -36.60 6.96 -33.42
CA GLY A 20 -36.71 6.81 -31.97
C GLY A 20 -35.32 6.53 -31.41
N ILE A 21 -34.81 7.45 -30.60
CA ILE A 21 -33.64 7.22 -29.77
C ILE A 21 -34.10 6.23 -28.69
N SER A 22 -33.82 4.95 -28.94
CA SER A 22 -33.98 3.90 -27.96
C SER A 22 -32.96 4.16 -26.85
N SER A 23 -33.44 4.51 -25.66
CA SER A 23 -32.64 4.47 -24.44
C SER A 23 -32.35 3.00 -24.12
N GLN A 24 -31.29 2.45 -24.71
CA GLN A 24 -30.73 1.18 -24.25
C GLN A 24 -30.13 1.44 -22.88
N SER A 25 -30.87 1.05 -21.85
CA SER A 25 -30.32 0.79 -20.52
C SER A 25 -29.18 -0.21 -20.67
N LEU A 26 -27.99 0.16 -20.17
CA LEU A 26 -26.87 -0.78 -20.00
C LEU A 26 -27.37 -1.99 -19.21
N PRO A 27 -27.00 -3.23 -19.59
CA PRO A 27 -27.40 -4.39 -18.82
C PRO A 27 -26.79 -4.28 -17.42
N ALA A 28 -27.63 -4.41 -16.39
CA ALA A 28 -27.16 -4.68 -15.04
C ALA A 28 -26.40 -6.00 -15.10
N TYR A 29 -25.07 -5.92 -14.96
CA TYR A 29 -24.23 -7.11 -14.85
C TYR A 29 -24.55 -7.77 -13.51
N SER A 30 -25.27 -8.88 -13.54
CA SER A 30 -25.29 -9.82 -12.43
C SER A 30 -24.00 -10.64 -12.51
N THR A 31 -22.97 -10.23 -11.79
CA THR A 31 -21.94 -11.18 -11.36
C THR A 31 -22.65 -12.18 -10.45
N GLU A 32 -22.98 -13.34 -11.01
CA GLU A 32 -23.49 -14.45 -10.21
C GLU A 32 -22.32 -14.90 -9.34
N VAL A 33 -22.24 -14.36 -8.11
CA VAL A 33 -21.29 -14.80 -7.10
C VAL A 33 -21.65 -16.24 -6.75
N ALA A 34 -21.06 -17.18 -7.49
CA ALA A 34 -21.18 -18.57 -7.16
C ALA A 34 -20.38 -18.80 -5.87
N VAL A 35 -21.10 -19.08 -4.77
CA VAL A 35 -20.49 -19.69 -3.58
C VAL A 35 -20.12 -21.12 -3.97
N VAL A 36 -18.98 -21.29 -4.65
CA VAL A 36 -18.51 -22.60 -5.09
C VAL A 36 -17.88 -23.31 -3.87
N PRO A 37 -18.25 -24.57 -3.57
CA PRO A 37 -17.67 -25.37 -2.49
C PRO A 37 -16.13 -25.54 -2.51
N GLU A 38 -15.45 -25.02 -3.54
CA GLU A 38 -14.01 -25.16 -3.78
C GLU A 38 -13.16 -23.97 -3.27
N ALA A 39 -13.77 -22.87 -2.84
CA ALA A 39 -13.01 -21.66 -2.44
C ALA A 39 -12.01 -21.94 -1.31
N GLY A 40 -12.40 -22.72 -0.29
CA GLY A 40 -11.52 -23.06 0.84
C GLY A 40 -10.31 -23.92 0.46
N ALA A 41 -10.52 -24.93 -0.40
CA ALA A 41 -9.42 -25.76 -0.92
C ALA A 41 -8.47 -24.92 -1.78
N ARG A 42 -9.03 -24.05 -2.62
CA ARG A 42 -8.26 -23.15 -3.48
C ARG A 42 -7.39 -22.17 -2.66
N ILE A 43 -7.89 -21.64 -1.56
CA ILE A 43 -7.12 -20.79 -0.63
C ILE A 43 -5.90 -21.54 -0.09
N ALA A 44 -6.07 -22.78 0.37
CA ALA A 44 -4.97 -23.58 0.89
C ALA A 44 -3.90 -23.87 -0.18
N GLU A 45 -4.31 -24.12 -1.42
CA GLU A 45 -3.38 -24.27 -2.56
C GLU A 45 -2.58 -22.99 -2.84
N VAL A 46 -3.25 -21.82 -2.85
CA VAL A 46 -2.61 -20.53 -3.11
C VAL A 46 -1.62 -20.17 -2.00
N GLU A 47 -1.98 -20.40 -0.73
CA GLU A 47 -1.09 -20.24 0.43
C GLU A 47 0.18 -21.09 0.28
N GLN A 48 0.04 -22.35 -0.11
CA GLN A 48 1.18 -23.24 -0.32
C GLN A 48 2.05 -22.80 -1.49
N LEU A 49 1.44 -22.41 -2.61
CA LEU A 49 2.14 -21.96 -3.81
C LEU A 49 2.97 -20.69 -3.52
N TRP A 50 2.38 -19.68 -2.91
CA TRP A 50 3.07 -18.41 -2.64
C TRP A 50 4.15 -18.56 -1.57
N ARG A 51 3.90 -19.36 -0.53
CA ARG A 51 4.96 -19.78 0.40
C ARG A 51 6.17 -20.34 -0.35
N GLY A 52 5.96 -21.30 -1.26
CA GLY A 52 7.03 -21.91 -2.05
C GLY A 52 7.80 -20.90 -2.93
N GLN A 53 7.13 -19.85 -3.42
CA GLN A 53 7.80 -18.77 -4.17
C GLN A 53 8.76 -17.97 -3.30
N TYR A 54 8.36 -17.62 -2.08
CA TYR A 54 9.23 -16.92 -1.13
C TYR A 54 10.35 -17.82 -0.60
N GLU A 55 10.09 -19.11 -0.34
CA GLU A 55 11.12 -20.11 -0.02
C GLU A 55 12.20 -20.17 -1.10
N THR A 56 11.77 -20.22 -2.36
CA THR A 56 12.68 -20.25 -3.52
C THR A 56 13.47 -18.95 -3.65
N TYR A 57 12.81 -17.80 -3.53
CA TYR A 57 13.44 -16.49 -3.71
C TYR A 57 14.46 -16.18 -2.60
N PHE A 58 14.17 -16.56 -1.36
CA PHE A 58 15.03 -16.31 -0.20
C PHE A 58 15.96 -17.48 0.16
N GLY A 59 15.84 -18.62 -0.52
CA GLY A 59 16.71 -19.78 -0.35
C GLY A 59 16.52 -20.55 0.97
N ASN A 60 15.35 -20.47 1.60
CA ASN A 60 15.08 -21.04 2.92
C ASN A 60 13.85 -21.94 2.91
N GLN A 61 13.83 -22.96 3.77
CA GLN A 61 12.61 -23.69 4.10
C GLN A 61 11.85 -22.96 5.20
N LEU A 62 10.58 -22.65 4.97
CA LEU A 62 9.73 -22.09 6.00
C LEU A 62 9.18 -23.23 6.84
N VAL A 63 8.91 -22.97 8.12
CA VAL A 63 8.33 -23.96 9.05
C VAL A 63 6.83 -23.71 9.18
N GLY A 64 6.04 -24.78 9.36
CA GLY A 64 4.57 -24.71 9.51
C GLY A 64 3.80 -25.29 8.32
N THR A 65 2.50 -25.53 8.47
CA THR A 65 1.61 -26.05 7.42
C THR A 65 0.81 -24.91 6.76
N PRO A 66 0.40 -25.04 5.48
CA PRO A 66 -0.57 -24.14 4.89
C PRO A 66 -1.84 -24.04 5.75
N LEU A 67 -2.42 -22.85 5.83
CA LEU A 67 -3.63 -22.62 6.61
C LEU A 67 -4.86 -22.90 5.76
N THR A 68 -5.89 -23.48 6.37
CA THR A 68 -7.20 -23.61 5.73
C THR A 68 -7.98 -22.30 5.83
N ALA A 69 -8.98 -22.12 4.96
CA ALA A 69 -9.85 -20.95 5.01
C ALA A 69 -10.57 -20.81 6.35
N GLU A 70 -10.92 -21.92 7.02
CA GLU A 70 -11.55 -21.90 8.34
C GLU A 70 -10.58 -21.41 9.43
N GLN A 71 -9.30 -21.83 9.36
CA GLN A 71 -8.27 -21.35 10.29
C GLN A 71 -8.01 -19.86 10.10
N ILE A 72 -7.95 -19.40 8.86
CA ILE A 72 -7.80 -17.97 8.53
C ILE A 72 -9.01 -17.20 9.06
N SER A 73 -10.23 -17.64 8.75
CA SER A 73 -11.47 -17.03 9.23
C SER A 73 -11.50 -16.93 10.76
N ALA A 74 -11.11 -17.98 11.48
CA ALA A 74 -11.05 -17.97 12.94
C ALA A 74 -10.01 -16.97 13.47
N THR A 75 -8.84 -16.88 12.84
CA THR A 75 -7.81 -15.89 13.18
C THR A 75 -8.32 -14.46 12.95
N LEU A 76 -8.94 -14.18 11.80
CA LEU A 76 -9.52 -12.87 11.50
C LEU A 76 -10.61 -12.51 12.51
N GLY A 77 -11.49 -13.45 12.89
CA GLY A 77 -12.54 -13.21 13.89
C GLY A 77 -11.99 -12.86 15.28
N ARG A 78 -10.90 -13.52 15.69
CA ARG A 78 -10.17 -13.17 16.91
C ARG A 78 -9.57 -11.77 16.83
N LEU A 79 -8.91 -11.44 15.72
CA LEU A 79 -8.31 -10.13 15.49
C LEU A 79 -9.36 -9.01 15.47
N ASN A 80 -10.57 -9.28 14.95
CA ASN A 80 -11.67 -8.32 15.02
C ASN A 80 -11.96 -7.92 16.47
N SER A 81 -12.01 -8.90 17.37
CA SER A 81 -12.27 -8.68 18.80
C SER A 81 -11.11 -8.00 19.52
N GLU A 82 -9.87 -8.30 19.13
CA GLU A 82 -8.65 -7.75 19.76
C GLU A 82 -8.33 -6.32 19.33
N THR A 83 -8.79 -5.90 18.15
CA THR A 83 -8.44 -4.60 17.53
C THR A 83 -9.63 -3.66 17.31
N ASP A 84 -10.87 -4.12 17.48
CA ASP A 84 -12.08 -3.36 17.14
C ASP A 84 -12.11 -2.92 15.67
N LYS A 85 -11.69 -3.83 14.76
CA LYS A 85 -11.70 -3.67 13.30
C LYS A 85 -12.35 -4.87 12.63
N ASN A 86 -13.01 -4.67 11.51
CA ASN A 86 -13.56 -5.78 10.73
C ASN A 86 -12.65 -6.11 9.55
N PHE A 87 -11.90 -7.21 9.66
CA PHE A 87 -10.96 -7.65 8.63
C PHE A 87 -11.62 -8.51 7.54
N ALA A 88 -11.16 -8.32 6.31
CA ALA A 88 -11.31 -9.27 5.22
C ALA A 88 -9.95 -9.55 4.57
N LEU A 89 -9.73 -10.81 4.19
CA LEU A 89 -8.55 -11.22 3.42
C LEU A 89 -8.94 -11.50 1.97
N ILE A 90 -8.26 -10.84 1.05
CA ILE A 90 -8.43 -10.98 -0.40
C ILE A 90 -7.18 -11.63 -0.97
N TYR A 91 -7.33 -12.76 -1.64
CA TYR A 91 -6.33 -13.30 -2.56
C TYR A 91 -6.67 -12.83 -3.96
N ALA A 92 -5.75 -12.10 -4.59
CA ALA A 92 -5.85 -11.74 -5.99
C ALA A 92 -4.80 -12.54 -6.77
N PHE A 93 -5.28 -13.53 -7.54
CA PHE A 93 -4.46 -14.52 -8.21
C PHE A 93 -4.59 -14.39 -9.74
N PRO A 94 -3.63 -13.69 -10.40
CA PRO A 94 -3.62 -13.58 -11.85
C PRO A 94 -3.41 -14.95 -12.52
N GLN A 95 -4.28 -15.33 -13.45
CA GLN A 95 -4.18 -16.51 -14.31
C GLN A 95 -3.96 -16.06 -15.76
N PRO A 96 -3.48 -16.94 -16.67
CA PRO A 96 -3.25 -16.56 -18.06
C PRO A 96 -4.44 -15.86 -18.73
N GLU A 97 -5.66 -16.36 -18.51
CA GLU A 97 -6.87 -15.90 -19.22
C GLU A 97 -7.87 -15.16 -18.32
N GLU A 98 -7.67 -15.13 -16.99
CA GLU A 98 -8.61 -14.48 -16.06
C GLU A 98 -7.89 -14.03 -14.77
N LEU A 99 -8.55 -13.20 -13.97
CA LEU A 99 -8.17 -12.95 -12.59
C LEU A 99 -9.07 -13.75 -11.66
N GLU A 100 -8.48 -14.52 -10.76
CA GLU A 100 -9.20 -15.25 -9.72
C GLU A 100 -9.09 -14.48 -8.39
N LEU A 101 -10.23 -14.18 -7.78
CA LEU A 101 -10.34 -13.56 -6.47
C LEU A 101 -10.88 -14.56 -5.45
N LEU A 102 -10.23 -14.66 -4.29
CA LEU A 102 -10.73 -15.44 -3.15
C LEU A 102 -10.88 -14.50 -1.96
N LEU A 103 -12.01 -14.57 -1.28
CA LEU A 103 -12.34 -13.70 -0.16
C LEU A 103 -12.63 -14.55 1.08
N VAL A 104 -11.96 -14.21 2.18
CA VAL A 104 -12.21 -14.78 3.51
C VAL A 104 -12.65 -13.66 4.44
N ILE A 105 -13.84 -13.82 5.01
CA ILE A 105 -14.39 -12.95 6.05
C ILE A 105 -14.76 -13.83 7.25
N PRO A 106 -14.51 -13.41 8.49
CA PRO A 106 -14.88 -14.15 9.70
C PRO A 106 -16.32 -14.67 9.66
N GLU A 107 -16.50 -15.92 10.10
CA GLU A 107 -17.81 -16.55 10.31
C GLU A 107 -18.70 -16.65 9.05
N THR A 108 -18.13 -16.46 7.87
CA THR A 108 -18.83 -16.60 6.58
C THR A 108 -18.15 -17.66 5.70
N PRO A 109 -18.90 -18.32 4.80
CA PRO A 109 -18.28 -19.16 3.78
C PRO A 109 -17.34 -18.32 2.89
N SER A 110 -16.14 -18.85 2.63
CA SER A 110 -15.19 -18.22 1.70
C SER A 110 -15.81 -18.08 0.30
N VAL A 111 -15.53 -16.97 -0.37
CA VAL A 111 -16.07 -16.64 -1.69
C VAL A 111 -14.98 -16.77 -2.74
N ARG A 112 -15.34 -17.24 -3.93
CA ARG A 112 -14.49 -17.29 -5.12
C ARG A 112 -15.18 -16.57 -6.27
N VAL A 113 -14.46 -15.66 -6.91
CA VAL A 113 -14.95 -14.90 -8.08
C VAL A 113 -13.89 -14.97 -9.17
N THR A 114 -14.30 -15.14 -10.42
CA THR A 114 -13.43 -14.99 -11.58
C THR A 114 -13.79 -13.74 -12.36
N VAL A 115 -12.77 -13.08 -12.91
CA VAL A 115 -12.89 -11.86 -13.72
C VAL A 115 -12.22 -12.15 -15.08
N PRO A 116 -12.98 -12.65 -16.07
CA PRO A 116 -12.45 -13.09 -17.35
C PRO A 116 -11.75 -12.00 -18.16
N GLU A 117 -12.15 -10.74 -17.97
CA GLU A 117 -11.57 -9.60 -18.69
C GLU A 117 -10.18 -9.21 -18.17
N ALA A 118 -9.76 -9.74 -17.02
CA ALA A 118 -8.53 -9.36 -16.32
C ALA A 118 -7.46 -10.47 -16.34
N GLY A 119 -7.27 -11.10 -17.50
CA GLY A 119 -6.18 -12.07 -17.70
C GLY A 119 -4.80 -11.47 -17.43
N GLN A 120 -3.80 -12.32 -17.15
CA GLN A 120 -2.48 -11.90 -16.65
C GLN A 120 -1.80 -10.81 -17.51
N GLN A 121 -1.92 -10.89 -18.83
CA GLN A 121 -1.33 -9.89 -19.73
C GLN A 121 -2.04 -8.54 -19.60
N GLU A 122 -3.37 -8.53 -19.73
CA GLU A 122 -4.19 -7.32 -19.62
C GLU A 122 -4.01 -6.65 -18.24
N LEU A 123 -4.03 -7.45 -17.17
CA LEU A 123 -3.79 -6.98 -15.81
C LEU A 123 -2.40 -6.33 -15.66
N LEU A 124 -1.36 -6.92 -16.26
CA LEU A 124 -0.01 -6.36 -16.24
C LEU A 124 0.05 -5.01 -16.96
N GLU A 125 -0.59 -4.90 -18.11
CA GLU A 125 -0.62 -3.68 -18.91
C GLU A 125 -1.30 -2.54 -18.12
N VAL A 126 -2.52 -2.76 -17.64
CA VAL A 126 -3.27 -1.75 -16.86
C VAL A 126 -2.58 -1.43 -15.52
N ALA A 127 -2.02 -2.42 -14.83
CA ALA A 127 -1.27 -2.17 -13.59
C ALA A 127 -0.03 -1.31 -13.83
N ASN A 128 0.69 -1.49 -14.95
CA ASN A 128 1.86 -0.67 -15.27
C ASN A 128 1.48 0.75 -15.68
N GLU A 129 0.39 0.92 -16.43
CA GLU A 129 -0.17 2.23 -16.74
C GLU A 129 -0.56 2.98 -15.45
N PHE A 130 -1.27 2.29 -14.54
CA PHE A 130 -1.66 2.84 -13.25
C PHE A 130 -0.45 3.25 -12.41
N LYS A 131 0.53 2.34 -12.23
CA LYS A 131 1.77 2.63 -11.48
C LYS A 131 2.52 3.83 -12.09
N THR A 132 2.57 3.93 -13.42
CA THR A 132 3.19 5.07 -14.11
C THR A 132 2.42 6.38 -13.89
N ALA A 133 1.08 6.32 -13.84
CA ALA A 133 0.24 7.48 -13.60
C ALA A 133 0.37 8.01 -12.16
N VAL A 134 0.36 7.14 -11.15
CA VAL A 134 0.42 7.58 -9.74
C VAL A 134 1.84 7.93 -9.28
N SER A 135 2.88 7.35 -9.88
CA SER A 135 4.29 7.67 -9.54
C SER A 135 4.79 9.02 -10.08
N ARG A 136 3.89 9.84 -10.65
CA ARG A 136 4.18 11.20 -11.10
C ARG A 136 3.40 12.21 -10.26
N PRO A 137 4.02 13.30 -9.76
CA PRO A 137 3.35 14.32 -8.94
C PRO A 137 2.04 14.86 -9.53
N THR A 138 1.95 14.94 -10.86
CA THR A 138 0.78 15.46 -11.58
C THR A 138 -0.11 14.41 -12.24
N GLY A 139 0.27 13.12 -12.21
CA GLY A 139 -0.29 12.11 -13.10
C GLY A 139 -1.71 11.67 -12.71
N ALA A 140 -1.92 11.19 -11.49
CA ALA A 140 -3.19 10.63 -11.05
C ALA A 140 -4.33 11.66 -10.84
N ARG A 141 -4.05 12.96 -10.89
CA ARG A 141 -5.11 13.99 -10.90
C ARG A 141 -5.80 14.15 -12.26
N ARG A 142 -5.19 13.63 -13.33
CA ARG A 142 -5.61 13.90 -14.71
C ARG A 142 -6.28 12.71 -15.37
N ASP A 143 -5.90 11.49 -14.99
CA ASP A 143 -6.44 10.27 -15.57
C ASP A 143 -6.57 9.18 -14.51
N LEU A 144 -7.81 8.77 -14.25
CA LEU A 144 -8.18 7.72 -13.29
C LEU A 144 -8.65 6.44 -14.00
N THR A 145 -8.48 6.33 -15.32
CA THR A 145 -9.02 5.22 -16.12
C THR A 145 -8.47 3.88 -15.64
N SER A 146 -7.15 3.75 -15.53
CA SER A 146 -6.51 2.51 -15.05
C SER A 146 -6.78 2.26 -13.57
N ALA A 147 -6.85 3.31 -12.74
CA ALA A 147 -7.23 3.20 -11.33
C ALA A 147 -8.64 2.64 -11.14
N LYS A 148 -9.58 3.08 -11.99
CA LYS A 148 -10.96 2.59 -12.00
C LYS A 148 -11.07 1.19 -12.54
N GLN A 149 -10.40 0.89 -13.64
CA GLN A 149 -10.43 -0.46 -14.22
C GLN A 149 -9.89 -1.50 -13.24
N LEU A 150 -8.79 -1.20 -12.57
CA LEU A 150 -8.26 -2.06 -11.50
C LEU A 150 -9.21 -2.16 -10.32
N TYR A 151 -9.90 -1.09 -9.93
CA TYR A 151 -10.95 -1.14 -8.90
C TYR A 151 -12.08 -2.09 -9.30
N ASP A 152 -12.58 -1.94 -10.53
CA ASP A 152 -13.67 -2.74 -11.09
C ASP A 152 -13.30 -4.23 -11.17
N TRP A 153 -12.02 -4.55 -11.36
CA TRP A 153 -11.53 -5.93 -11.38
C TRP A 153 -11.22 -6.50 -10.00
N LEU A 154 -10.63 -5.72 -9.09
CA LEU A 154 -10.07 -6.23 -7.83
C LEU A 154 -11.03 -6.12 -6.64
N ILE A 155 -11.89 -5.09 -6.63
CA ILE A 155 -12.68 -4.72 -5.44
C ILE A 155 -14.18 -4.78 -5.70
N ALA A 156 -14.66 -4.18 -6.80
CA ALA A 156 -16.09 -4.12 -7.11
C ALA A 156 -16.80 -5.50 -7.06
N PRO A 157 -16.22 -6.63 -7.52
CA PRO A 157 -16.88 -7.93 -7.46
C PRO A 157 -17.07 -8.49 -6.04
N LEU A 158 -16.34 -7.93 -5.06
CA LEU A 158 -16.36 -8.35 -3.66
C LEU A 158 -17.16 -7.38 -2.76
N GLU A 159 -17.47 -6.18 -3.25
CA GLU A 159 -18.13 -5.12 -2.47
C GLU A 159 -19.43 -5.56 -1.77
N PRO A 160 -20.35 -6.33 -2.38
CA PRO A 160 -21.58 -6.72 -1.71
C PRO A 160 -21.32 -7.47 -0.40
N GLN A 161 -20.31 -8.34 -0.37
CA GLN A 161 -19.92 -9.13 0.80
C GLN A 161 -19.16 -8.28 1.82
N LEU A 162 -18.26 -7.40 1.36
CA LEU A 162 -17.53 -6.47 2.22
C LEU A 162 -18.50 -5.53 2.97
N GLN A 163 -19.49 -4.98 2.25
CA GLN A 163 -20.50 -4.09 2.82
C GLN A 163 -21.45 -4.83 3.77
N ALA A 164 -21.90 -6.03 3.39
CA ALA A 164 -22.81 -6.82 4.23
C ALA A 164 -22.22 -7.17 5.60
N GLN A 165 -20.89 -7.25 5.72
CA GLN A 165 -20.16 -7.57 6.94
C GLN A 165 -19.50 -6.35 7.59
N ASN A 166 -19.78 -5.14 7.10
CA ASN A 166 -19.21 -3.88 7.60
C ASN A 166 -17.67 -3.93 7.70
N ILE A 167 -17.02 -4.50 6.68
CA ILE A 167 -15.56 -4.57 6.62
C ILE A 167 -14.97 -3.16 6.56
N ASP A 168 -13.95 -2.91 7.37
CA ASP A 168 -13.20 -1.66 7.39
C ASP A 168 -11.72 -1.84 7.07
N THR A 169 -11.21 -3.08 7.08
CA THR A 169 -9.80 -3.37 6.85
C THR A 169 -9.63 -4.50 5.84
N LEU A 170 -8.95 -4.21 4.73
CA LEU A 170 -8.60 -5.19 3.71
C LEU A 170 -7.14 -5.60 3.84
N ILE A 171 -6.94 -6.89 3.99
CA ILE A 171 -5.64 -7.54 3.85
C ILE A 171 -5.61 -8.10 2.43
N VAL A 172 -4.63 -7.68 1.63
CA VAL A 172 -4.50 -8.14 0.25
C VAL A 172 -3.26 -8.99 0.11
N CYS A 173 -3.47 -10.22 -0.31
CA CYS A 173 -2.42 -11.12 -0.73
C CYS A 173 -2.39 -11.14 -2.25
N GLY A 174 -1.41 -10.43 -2.82
CA GLY A 174 -1.28 -10.23 -4.26
C GLY A 174 -0.32 -11.23 -4.91
N GLY A 175 -0.73 -11.79 -6.04
CA GLY A 175 0.18 -12.48 -6.96
C GLY A 175 1.22 -11.54 -7.58
N ALA A 176 2.07 -12.09 -8.44
CA ALA A 176 2.95 -11.27 -9.29
C ALA A 176 2.15 -10.15 -9.96
N ILE A 177 2.76 -8.98 -10.22
CA ILE A 177 2.11 -7.74 -10.72
C ILE A 177 1.48 -6.92 -9.60
N LEU A 178 0.78 -7.58 -8.66
CA LEU A 178 -0.05 -6.92 -7.65
C LEU A 178 0.69 -6.60 -6.34
N ARG A 179 1.84 -7.24 -6.10
CA ARG A 179 2.69 -7.05 -4.90
C ARG A 179 3.23 -5.63 -4.71
N SER A 180 3.33 -4.86 -5.79
CA SER A 180 3.74 -3.45 -5.79
C SER A 180 2.61 -2.50 -6.18
N LEU A 181 1.36 -2.96 -6.19
CA LEU A 181 0.23 -2.12 -6.60
C LEU A 181 -0.13 -1.14 -5.47
N PRO A 182 -0.27 0.17 -5.77
CA PRO A 182 -0.71 1.16 -4.79
C PRO A 182 -2.23 1.08 -4.61
N PHE A 183 -2.70 0.05 -3.88
CA PHE A 183 -4.13 -0.21 -3.65
C PHE A 183 -4.88 1.01 -3.09
N ALA A 184 -4.22 1.80 -2.25
CA ALA A 184 -4.76 3.03 -1.68
C ALA A 184 -5.30 4.02 -2.74
N ALA A 185 -4.68 4.03 -3.93
CA ALA A 185 -5.05 4.92 -5.03
C ALA A 185 -5.96 4.27 -6.09
N LEU A 186 -6.45 3.05 -5.89
CA LEU A 186 -7.57 2.53 -6.68
C LEU A 186 -8.79 3.42 -6.46
N HIS A 187 -9.64 3.58 -7.47
CA HIS A 187 -10.70 4.59 -7.43
C HIS A 187 -12.01 4.06 -8.02
N ASP A 188 -13.12 4.19 -7.31
CA ASP A 188 -14.41 3.63 -7.75
C ASP A 188 -15.17 4.53 -8.76
N GLY A 189 -14.61 5.71 -9.03
CA GLY A 189 -15.24 6.76 -9.83
C GLY A 189 -15.80 7.90 -8.99
N GLN A 190 -15.87 7.74 -7.66
CA GLN A 190 -16.29 8.75 -6.70
C GLN A 190 -15.20 9.06 -5.67
N GLN A 191 -14.55 8.03 -5.13
CA GLN A 191 -13.55 8.15 -4.07
C GLN A 191 -12.44 7.09 -4.22
N PHE A 192 -11.30 7.34 -3.58
CA PHE A 192 -10.20 6.40 -3.52
C PHE A 192 -10.48 5.26 -2.53
N LEU A 193 -9.87 4.09 -2.75
CA LEU A 193 -10.04 2.92 -1.89
C LEU A 193 -9.61 3.19 -0.45
N VAL A 194 -8.57 4.01 -0.25
CA VAL A 194 -8.10 4.44 1.08
C VAL A 194 -9.18 5.20 1.86
N GLU A 195 -10.12 5.85 1.19
CA GLU A 195 -11.24 6.54 1.84
C GLU A 195 -12.26 5.54 2.39
N LYS A 196 -12.24 4.29 1.93
CA LYS A 196 -13.20 3.23 2.33
C LYS A 196 -12.60 2.26 3.35
N TYR A 197 -11.33 1.88 3.21
CA TYR A 197 -10.73 0.81 4.02
C TYR A 197 -9.33 1.14 4.51
N ASN A 198 -8.94 0.56 5.64
CA ASN A 198 -7.55 0.37 6.03
C ASN A 198 -6.96 -0.72 5.12
N LEU A 199 -5.72 -0.56 4.67
CA LEU A 199 -5.12 -1.44 3.65
C LEU A 199 -3.79 -1.99 4.15
N GLY A 200 -3.62 -3.32 4.07
CA GLY A 200 -2.36 -4.01 4.34
C GLY A 200 -2.05 -5.05 3.27
N LEU A 201 -0.78 -5.15 2.87
CA LEU A 201 -0.30 -6.16 1.94
C LEU A 201 0.39 -7.29 2.69
N VAL A 202 0.18 -8.53 2.27
CA VAL A 202 0.88 -9.68 2.84
C VAL A 202 1.46 -10.56 1.74
N PRO A 203 2.63 -11.17 1.96
CA PRO A 203 3.22 -12.11 1.01
C PRO A 203 2.39 -13.40 0.88
N ALA A 204 1.97 -13.92 2.02
CA ALA A 204 0.96 -14.96 2.23
C ALA A 204 0.52 -14.87 3.70
N PHE A 205 -0.71 -15.30 4.03
CA PHE A 205 -1.24 -15.11 5.38
C PHE A 205 -0.53 -15.98 6.41
N ASN A 206 -0.03 -17.15 6.00
CA ASN A 206 0.81 -18.01 6.84
C ASN A 206 2.26 -17.49 7.04
N LEU A 207 2.66 -16.40 6.38
CA LEU A 207 4.01 -15.81 6.48
C LEU A 207 4.09 -14.59 7.38
N ILE A 208 2.96 -14.16 7.94
CA ILE A 208 2.89 -13.01 8.84
C ILE A 208 2.65 -13.46 10.27
N ASN A 209 2.98 -12.59 11.23
CA ASN A 209 2.71 -12.86 12.63
C ASN A 209 1.23 -12.61 12.94
N GLN A 210 0.49 -13.68 13.24
CA GLN A 210 -0.96 -13.65 13.49
C GLN A 210 -1.38 -13.21 14.90
N GLN A 211 -0.42 -12.84 15.75
CA GLN A 211 -0.67 -12.37 17.10
C GLN A 211 -0.74 -10.84 17.12
N HIS A 212 -1.80 -10.31 17.73
CA HIS A 212 -1.90 -8.90 18.03
C HIS A 212 -0.95 -8.51 19.16
N SER A 213 -0.37 -7.33 19.03
CA SER A 213 0.56 -6.73 19.97
C SER A 213 0.33 -5.24 20.01
N ASN A 214 0.49 -4.67 21.19
CA ASN A 214 0.29 -3.24 21.39
C ASN A 214 1.58 -2.48 21.08
N PHE A 215 1.63 -1.79 19.94
CA PHE A 215 2.78 -1.00 19.51
C PHE A 215 2.94 0.35 20.24
N ARG A 216 1.97 0.78 21.07
CA ARG A 216 1.91 2.15 21.62
C ARG A 216 3.02 2.51 22.59
N ASN A 217 3.54 1.53 23.31
CA ASN A 217 4.56 1.75 24.34
C ASN A 217 5.97 1.42 23.87
N GLU A 218 6.12 1.05 22.59
CA GLU A 218 7.41 0.69 22.03
C GLU A 218 8.29 1.91 21.88
N LYS A 219 9.59 1.80 22.18
CA LYS A 219 10.54 2.88 21.83
C LYS A 219 10.86 2.84 20.35
N VAL A 220 11.14 4.01 19.77
CA VAL A 220 11.58 4.15 18.38
C VAL A 220 13.10 4.26 18.30
N LEU A 221 13.74 3.35 17.58
CA LEU A 221 15.11 3.53 17.10
C LEU A 221 15.05 4.28 15.77
N ALA A 222 15.43 5.55 15.77
CA ALA A 222 15.38 6.41 14.59
C ALA A 222 16.81 6.63 14.04
N MET A 223 17.14 5.99 12.92
CA MET A 223 18.45 6.13 12.29
C MET A 223 18.33 6.65 10.87
N GLY A 224 19.33 7.38 10.39
CA GLY A 224 19.30 7.85 9.01
C GLY A 224 20.60 8.46 8.51
N ALA A 225 20.66 8.66 7.19
CA ALA A 225 21.74 9.38 6.52
C ALA A 225 21.14 10.48 5.64
N SER A 226 21.70 11.68 5.78
CA SER A 226 21.35 12.85 4.98
C SER A 226 22.40 13.12 3.90
N GLU A 227 23.67 12.78 4.15
CA GLU A 227 24.78 13.02 3.23
C GLU A 227 25.29 11.71 2.61
N PHE A 228 25.60 11.76 1.31
CA PHE A 228 26.06 10.60 0.55
C PHE A 228 27.17 10.98 -0.43
N GLN A 229 28.09 10.05 -0.73
CA GLN A 229 29.16 10.30 -1.70
C GLN A 229 28.69 10.16 -3.16
N ALA A 230 27.82 9.18 -3.43
CA ALA A 230 27.40 8.80 -4.77
C ALA A 230 25.88 8.91 -4.99
N MET A 231 25.16 9.56 -4.07
CA MET A 231 23.71 9.75 -4.12
C MET A 231 23.33 11.19 -3.75
N PRO A 232 22.14 11.67 -4.16
CA PRO A 232 21.65 12.97 -3.73
C PRO A 232 21.50 13.06 -2.21
N THR A 233 21.87 14.20 -1.65
CA THR A 233 21.60 14.57 -0.26
C THR A 233 20.10 14.53 0.01
N LEU A 234 19.72 13.99 1.18
CA LEU A 234 18.36 14.03 1.72
C LEU A 234 18.33 15.07 2.84
N HIS A 235 17.97 16.30 2.46
CA HIS A 235 18.02 17.48 3.32
C HIS A 235 16.97 17.44 4.44
N ALA A 236 15.84 16.75 4.22
CA ALA A 236 14.76 16.68 5.18
C ALA A 236 15.01 15.65 6.31
N VAL A 237 15.91 14.68 6.11
CA VAL A 237 16.17 13.57 7.06
C VAL A 237 16.51 14.05 8.48
N PRO A 238 17.41 15.03 8.71
CA PRO A 238 17.70 15.48 10.07
C PRO A 238 16.46 16.04 10.78
N LEU A 239 15.63 16.80 10.05
CA LEU A 239 14.38 17.30 10.59
C LEU A 239 13.39 16.16 10.84
N GLU A 240 13.26 15.22 9.90
CA GLU A 240 12.40 14.05 10.03
C GLU A 240 12.67 13.27 11.30
N LEU A 241 13.93 12.86 11.53
CA LEU A 241 14.30 12.13 12.73
C LEU A 241 13.98 12.95 13.99
N SER A 242 14.34 14.24 14.03
CA SER A 242 14.08 15.08 15.20
C SER A 242 12.58 15.25 15.52
N THR A 243 11.72 15.23 14.50
CA THR A 243 10.28 15.45 14.69
C THR A 243 9.53 14.23 15.21
N ILE A 244 10.09 13.04 15.01
CA ILE A 244 9.59 11.81 15.66
C ILE A 244 9.88 11.87 17.16
N THR A 245 11.04 12.43 17.54
CA THR A 245 11.64 12.25 18.86
C THR A 245 11.29 13.32 19.89
N GLN A 246 11.00 14.55 19.45
CA GLN A 246 10.82 15.67 20.37
C GLN A 246 9.41 15.77 20.96
N ASP A 247 8.37 15.36 20.21
CA ASP A 247 6.97 15.68 20.57
C ASP A 247 5.98 14.50 20.49
N ILE A 248 6.36 13.40 19.85
CA ILE A 248 5.39 12.35 19.46
C ILE A 248 5.70 11.01 20.12
N TRP A 249 6.96 10.57 20.10
CA TRP A 249 7.32 9.22 20.56
C TRP A 249 8.62 9.20 21.37
N GLN A 250 8.71 8.27 22.34
CA GLN A 250 9.98 8.00 23.01
C GLN A 250 10.95 7.31 22.05
N SER A 251 12.16 7.83 21.93
CA SER A 251 13.05 7.42 20.84
C SER A 251 14.52 7.74 21.08
N GLU A 252 15.40 7.04 20.37
CA GLU A 252 16.83 7.36 20.24
C GLU A 252 17.19 7.63 18.77
N VAL A 253 18.09 8.61 18.54
CA VAL A 253 18.44 9.09 17.20
C VAL A 253 19.90 8.84 16.88
N PHE A 254 20.18 8.29 15.71
CA PHE A 254 21.54 8.15 15.17
C PHE A 254 21.60 8.65 13.73
N LEU A 255 22.37 9.71 13.48
CA LEU A 255 22.45 10.37 12.17
C LEU A 255 23.84 10.21 11.55
N ASN A 256 23.89 10.06 10.24
CA ASN A 256 25.11 10.10 9.45
C ASN A 256 26.19 9.13 9.99
N GLN A 257 27.27 9.63 10.57
CA GLN A 257 28.40 8.83 11.06
C GLN A 257 28.01 7.76 12.09
N GLU A 258 26.88 7.93 12.76
CA GLU A 258 26.34 6.96 13.72
C GLU A 258 25.39 5.94 13.08
N PHE A 259 24.94 6.17 11.84
CA PHE A 259 24.09 5.24 11.09
C PHE A 259 24.92 4.19 10.34
N THR A 260 25.47 3.26 11.14
CA THR A 260 26.30 2.14 10.67
C THR A 260 25.63 0.80 10.97
N LEU A 261 26.06 -0.26 10.27
CA LEU A 261 25.54 -1.62 10.50
C LEU A 261 25.81 -2.10 11.92
N ASN A 262 27.01 -1.83 12.44
CA ASN A 262 27.40 -2.23 13.78
C ASN A 262 26.54 -1.55 14.84
N ASN A 263 26.31 -0.24 14.72
CA ASN A 263 25.46 0.47 15.67
C ASN A 263 24.01 -0.01 15.56
N LEU A 264 23.48 -0.20 14.34
CA LEU A 264 22.14 -0.77 14.17
C LEU A 264 22.02 -2.13 14.87
N ALA A 265 22.97 -3.04 14.66
CA ALA A 265 22.98 -4.35 15.32
C ALA A 265 23.04 -4.21 16.86
N GLU A 266 23.92 -3.36 17.38
CA GLU A 266 24.06 -3.11 18.82
C GLU A 266 22.77 -2.58 19.46
N GLN A 267 22.10 -1.62 18.81
CA GLN A 267 20.83 -1.08 19.30
C GLN A 267 19.70 -2.11 19.23
N LEU A 268 19.68 -2.95 18.20
CA LEU A 268 18.70 -4.04 18.09
C LEU A 268 18.90 -5.10 19.18
N GLU A 269 20.14 -5.50 19.44
CA GLU A 269 20.49 -6.47 20.49
C GLU A 269 20.11 -5.99 21.90
N SER A 270 19.97 -4.68 22.13
CA SER A 270 19.48 -4.13 23.41
C SER A 270 18.06 -4.61 23.76
N GLY A 271 17.25 -4.95 22.76
CA GLY A 271 15.85 -5.33 22.92
C GLY A 271 14.93 -4.21 23.41
N GLU A 272 15.38 -2.95 23.41
CA GLU A 272 14.59 -1.83 23.94
C GLU A 272 13.62 -1.19 22.94
N PHE A 273 13.79 -1.47 21.65
CA PHE A 273 13.07 -0.80 20.57
C PHE A 273 12.10 -1.75 19.86
N GLY A 274 10.81 -1.46 19.93
CA GLY A 274 9.79 -2.16 19.15
C GLY A 274 9.49 -1.49 17.80
N ILE A 275 9.98 -0.28 17.55
CA ILE A 275 9.84 0.40 16.25
C ILE A 275 11.22 0.81 15.76
N VAL A 276 11.53 0.49 14.50
CA VAL A 276 12.77 0.90 13.84
C VAL A 276 12.43 1.77 12.65
N HIS A 277 12.98 2.98 12.62
CA HIS A 277 12.80 3.95 11.57
C HIS A 277 14.13 4.22 10.88
N LEU A 278 14.20 3.95 9.57
CA LEU A 278 15.39 4.16 8.76
C LEU A 278 15.12 5.21 7.67
N ALA A 279 15.68 6.41 7.83
CA ALA A 279 15.55 7.52 6.88
C ALA A 279 16.79 7.65 6.00
N THR A 280 16.75 7.03 4.82
CA THR A 280 17.88 6.92 3.88
C THR A 280 17.42 6.37 2.54
N HIS A 281 18.26 6.39 1.51
CA HIS A 281 17.97 5.70 0.24
C HIS A 281 17.92 4.17 0.41
N ALA A 282 16.94 3.52 -0.22
CA ALA A 282 16.89 2.08 -0.36
C ALA A 282 16.41 1.67 -1.76
N GLN A 283 16.89 0.54 -2.27
CA GLN A 283 16.59 0.06 -3.61
C GLN A 283 16.23 -1.43 -3.61
N PHE A 284 15.04 -1.76 -4.11
CA PHE A 284 14.66 -3.14 -4.45
C PHE A 284 14.95 -3.39 -5.93
N ARG A 285 15.92 -4.25 -6.19
CA ARG A 285 16.41 -4.54 -7.53
C ARG A 285 15.99 -5.94 -8.00
N PRO A 286 15.83 -6.15 -9.32
CA PRO A 286 15.65 -7.49 -9.89
C PRO A 286 16.80 -8.44 -9.53
N GLY A 287 16.58 -9.74 -9.65
CA GLY A 287 17.55 -10.78 -9.36
C GLY A 287 17.39 -11.39 -7.97
N THR A 288 18.49 -11.53 -7.25
CA THR A 288 18.54 -12.16 -5.91
C THR A 288 18.39 -11.11 -4.80
N PRO A 289 18.06 -11.53 -3.55
CA PRO A 289 17.94 -10.60 -2.41
C PRO A 289 19.19 -9.72 -2.19
N GLU A 290 20.41 -10.23 -2.46
CA GLU A 290 21.66 -9.47 -2.31
C GLU A 290 21.76 -8.22 -3.21
N ASN A 291 20.99 -8.17 -4.31
CA ASN A 291 20.97 -7.01 -5.20
C ASN A 291 20.21 -5.82 -4.59
N SER A 292 19.31 -6.09 -3.65
CA SER A 292 18.50 -5.08 -2.97
C SER A 292 19.17 -4.63 -1.69
N TYR A 293 19.12 -3.34 -1.37
CA TYR A 293 19.84 -2.79 -0.23
C TYR A 293 19.22 -1.52 0.35
N ILE A 294 19.50 -1.30 1.62
CA ILE A 294 19.33 -0.03 2.35
C ILE A 294 20.70 0.63 2.40
N GLN A 295 20.80 1.89 1.96
CA GLN A 295 22.02 2.67 2.00
C GLN A 295 22.29 3.11 3.43
N LEU A 296 23.41 2.71 4.01
CA LEU A 296 23.88 3.22 5.30
C LEU A 296 24.80 4.42 5.06
N TRP A 297 25.46 4.89 6.12
CA TRP A 297 26.42 5.99 6.00
C TRP A 297 27.50 5.75 4.93
N GLN A 298 27.77 6.78 4.12
CA GLN A 298 28.72 6.77 3.01
C GLN A 298 28.45 5.70 1.93
N ASN A 299 29.25 4.64 1.88
CA ASN A 299 29.20 3.61 0.86
C ASN A 299 28.73 2.25 1.41
N ASP A 300 28.46 2.19 2.71
CA ASP A 300 28.01 0.96 3.37
C ASP A 300 26.57 0.65 2.98
N LYS A 301 26.26 -0.63 2.83
CA LYS A 301 24.95 -1.11 2.41
C LYS A 301 24.53 -2.26 3.29
N LEU A 302 23.27 -2.24 3.70
CA LEU A 302 22.60 -3.38 4.32
C LEU A 302 21.75 -4.06 3.24
N THR A 303 22.21 -5.20 2.74
CA THR A 303 21.48 -5.96 1.72
C THR A 303 20.31 -6.73 2.34
N LEU A 304 19.34 -7.14 1.53
CA LEU A 304 18.14 -7.83 2.04
C LEU A 304 18.47 -9.20 2.67
N ASP A 305 19.50 -9.89 2.18
CA ASP A 305 20.00 -11.14 2.78
C ASP A 305 20.76 -10.92 4.09
N GLN A 306 21.42 -9.77 4.26
CA GLN A 306 22.05 -9.35 5.51
C GLN A 306 21.00 -8.89 6.52
N LEU A 307 19.93 -8.23 6.08
CA LEU A 307 18.84 -7.79 6.95
C LEU A 307 18.26 -8.97 7.74
N ARG A 308 18.13 -10.13 7.10
CA ARG A 308 17.70 -11.38 7.76
C ARG A 308 18.69 -11.91 8.81
N GLN A 309 19.99 -11.64 8.65
CA GLN A 309 21.03 -12.13 9.56
C GLN A 309 21.10 -11.36 10.87
N LEU A 310 20.42 -10.22 10.98
CA LEU A 310 20.33 -9.42 12.21
C LEU A 310 19.41 -10.04 13.28
N ASP A 311 19.04 -11.31 13.13
CA ASP A 311 18.17 -12.14 13.99
C ASP A 311 17.07 -11.38 14.74
N TRP A 312 16.25 -10.68 13.96
CA TRP A 312 15.08 -9.95 14.46
C TRP A 312 14.01 -10.84 15.10
N SER A 313 14.07 -12.15 14.86
CA SER A 313 13.01 -13.08 15.25
C SER A 313 12.91 -13.28 16.76
N GLU A 314 14.01 -13.03 17.49
CA GLU A 314 14.06 -12.97 18.95
C GLU A 314 13.80 -11.55 19.48
N LEU A 315 13.74 -10.54 18.61
CA LEU A 315 13.60 -9.13 18.98
C LEU A 315 12.14 -8.67 18.90
N PRO A 316 11.69 -7.80 19.81
CA PRO A 316 10.29 -7.36 19.91
C PRO A 316 9.88 -6.34 18.83
N VAL A 317 10.44 -6.39 17.61
CA VAL A 317 10.22 -5.34 16.61
C VAL A 317 8.85 -5.50 15.93
N GLU A 318 7.95 -4.60 16.30
CA GLU A 318 6.58 -4.45 15.80
C GLU A 318 6.52 -3.83 14.42
N LEU A 319 7.42 -2.90 14.11
CA LEU A 319 7.34 -2.08 12.90
C LEU A 319 8.73 -1.63 12.42
N LEU A 320 9.05 -1.94 11.16
CA LEU A 320 10.15 -1.35 10.40
C LEU A 320 9.62 -0.28 9.43
N VAL A 321 10.02 0.97 9.60
CA VAL A 321 9.71 2.06 8.67
C VAL A 321 10.94 2.34 7.82
N LEU A 322 10.82 2.17 6.50
CA LEU A 322 11.84 2.58 5.55
C LEU A 322 11.40 3.88 4.86
N SER A 323 11.96 4.99 5.34
CA SER A 323 11.58 6.35 4.96
C SER A 323 12.34 6.90 3.75
N ALA A 324 12.64 6.03 2.78
CA ALA A 324 12.91 6.36 1.39
C ALA A 324 13.32 5.07 0.65
N CYS A 325 12.37 4.46 -0.05
CA CYS A 325 12.60 3.28 -0.87
C CYS A 325 12.25 3.56 -2.33
N GLN A 326 12.97 2.89 -3.22
CA GLN A 326 12.56 2.75 -4.62
C GLN A 326 12.47 1.27 -4.96
N THR A 327 11.27 0.83 -5.35
CA THR A 327 11.07 -0.52 -5.89
C THR A 327 11.14 -0.47 -7.42
N ALA A 328 11.81 -1.44 -8.04
CA ALA A 328 11.82 -1.58 -9.48
C ALA A 328 10.41 -1.95 -9.98
N LEU A 329 9.65 -0.95 -10.40
CA LEU A 329 8.27 -1.09 -10.85
C LEU A 329 8.16 -2.13 -11.98
N GLY A 330 7.30 -3.13 -11.79
CA GLY A 330 6.95 -4.12 -12.82
C GLY A 330 7.91 -5.30 -12.94
N ASP A 331 8.96 -5.35 -12.11
CA ASP A 331 9.83 -6.53 -12.03
C ASP A 331 9.36 -7.51 -10.94
N ARG A 332 9.15 -8.76 -11.32
CA ARG A 332 8.60 -9.80 -10.43
C ARG A 332 9.52 -10.13 -9.26
N GLN A 333 10.83 -10.06 -9.43
CA GLN A 333 11.80 -10.40 -8.38
C GLN A 333 11.95 -9.24 -7.40
N ALA A 334 11.98 -7.99 -7.88
CA ALA A 334 11.94 -6.82 -7.01
C ALA A 334 10.64 -6.77 -6.19
N GLU A 335 9.51 -7.13 -6.81
CA GLU A 335 8.21 -7.27 -6.13
C GLU A 335 8.21 -8.31 -5.01
N LEU A 336 8.91 -9.44 -5.19
CA LEU A 336 9.09 -10.44 -4.14
C LEU A 336 9.95 -9.89 -3.00
N GLY A 337 11.06 -9.20 -3.30
CA GLY A 337 11.89 -8.56 -2.29
C GLY A 337 11.10 -7.54 -1.46
N PHE A 338 10.26 -6.72 -2.12
CA PHE A 338 9.42 -5.73 -1.47
C PHE A 338 8.30 -6.36 -0.62
N ALA A 339 7.47 -7.25 -1.19
CA ALA A 339 6.36 -7.87 -0.46
C ALA A 339 6.83 -8.86 0.61
N GLY A 340 8.07 -9.35 0.52
CA GLY A 340 8.72 -10.15 1.54
C GLY A 340 9.52 -9.36 2.57
N LEU A 341 9.51 -8.02 2.54
CA LEU A 341 10.37 -7.18 3.38
C LEU A 341 10.19 -7.45 4.87
N ALA A 342 8.97 -7.33 5.39
CA ALA A 342 8.68 -7.57 6.80
C ALA A 342 9.11 -9.00 7.22
N PHE A 343 8.79 -9.97 6.36
CA PHE A 343 9.17 -11.36 6.56
C PHE A 343 10.69 -11.57 6.59
N GLN A 344 11.46 -10.93 5.70
CA GLN A 344 12.93 -11.00 5.69
C GLN A 344 13.56 -10.29 6.88
N ALA A 345 13.01 -9.15 7.23
CA ALA A 345 13.43 -8.40 8.39
C ALA A 345 12.98 -9.06 9.70
N GLY A 346 12.26 -10.19 9.68
CA GLY A 346 11.77 -10.84 10.89
C GLY A 346 10.88 -9.96 11.79
N VAL A 347 10.38 -8.83 11.25
CA VAL A 347 9.50 -7.89 11.96
C VAL A 347 8.04 -8.23 11.66
N LYS A 348 7.12 -7.78 12.52
CA LYS A 348 5.70 -8.04 12.28
C LYS A 348 5.16 -7.29 11.07
N SER A 349 5.62 -6.06 10.86
CA SER A 349 5.12 -5.17 9.81
C SER A 349 6.25 -4.26 9.31
N SER A 350 6.18 -3.87 8.04
CA SER A 350 7.06 -2.86 7.46
C SER A 350 6.27 -1.83 6.67
N VAL A 351 6.60 -0.55 6.82
CA VAL A 351 6.11 0.53 5.95
C VAL A 351 7.25 0.93 5.01
N ALA A 352 7.01 0.90 3.71
CA ALA A 352 8.01 1.24 2.71
C ALA A 352 7.35 1.87 1.48
N SER A 353 8.13 2.64 0.71
CA SER A 353 7.65 3.28 -0.51
C SER A 353 7.82 2.42 -1.77
N LEU A 354 6.84 2.50 -2.65
CA LEU A 354 6.74 1.76 -3.92
C LEU A 354 7.59 2.38 -5.04
N TRP A 355 7.84 3.68 -4.99
CA TRP A 355 8.65 4.42 -5.97
C TRP A 355 9.46 5.52 -5.28
N GLN A 356 10.31 6.20 -6.04
CA GLN A 356 11.10 7.33 -5.55
C GLN A 356 10.19 8.48 -5.08
N VAL A 357 10.24 8.76 -3.78
CA VAL A 357 9.43 9.76 -3.10
C VAL A 357 10.12 11.11 -3.00
N SER A 358 9.33 12.16 -2.76
CA SER A 358 9.83 13.50 -2.46
C SER A 358 10.33 13.56 -1.02
N ASP A 359 11.56 14.02 -0.81
CA ASP A 359 12.18 14.17 0.52
C ASP A 359 11.28 14.95 1.50
N LEU A 360 10.83 16.15 1.11
CA LEU A 360 9.89 16.96 1.89
C LEU A 360 8.50 16.33 2.07
N GLY A 361 7.99 15.66 1.03
CA GLY A 361 6.70 14.96 1.10
C GLY A 361 6.75 13.80 2.10
N THR A 362 7.87 13.08 2.13
CA THR A 362 8.12 11.98 3.08
C THR A 362 8.23 12.50 4.51
N LEU A 363 8.96 13.59 4.76
CA LEU A 363 9.00 14.24 6.07
C LEU A 363 7.59 14.55 6.59
N ALA A 364 6.75 15.19 5.76
CA ALA A 364 5.38 15.53 6.13
C ALA A 364 4.53 14.28 6.40
N LEU A 365 4.66 13.24 5.55
CA LEU A 365 3.98 11.96 5.72
C LEU A 365 4.39 11.25 7.00
N MET A 366 5.69 11.15 7.30
CA MET A 366 6.18 10.44 8.47
C MET A 366 5.81 11.15 9.76
N ARG A 367 5.91 12.48 9.81
CA ARG A 367 5.44 13.25 10.96
C ARG A 367 3.96 12.98 11.22
N GLU A 368 3.13 13.02 10.18
CA GLU A 368 1.70 12.72 10.32
C GLU A 368 1.46 11.25 10.70
N PHE A 369 2.23 10.31 10.14
CA PHE A 369 2.12 8.88 10.44
C PHE A 369 2.40 8.58 11.91
N TYR A 370 3.50 9.07 12.47
CA TYR A 370 3.78 8.89 13.90
C TYR A 370 2.74 9.57 14.78
N TRP A 371 2.22 10.73 14.38
CA TRP A 371 1.13 11.40 15.09
C TRP A 371 -0.14 10.55 15.11
N GLN A 372 -0.55 10.00 13.97
CA GLN A 372 -1.71 9.11 13.89
C GLN A 372 -1.47 7.79 14.63
N LEU A 373 -0.26 7.23 14.55
CA LEU A 373 0.11 6.02 15.28
C LEU A 373 0.05 6.21 16.80
N ALA A 374 0.32 7.43 17.29
CA ALA A 374 0.29 7.75 18.71
C ALA A 374 -1.15 7.96 19.22
N ASN A 375 -2.11 8.20 18.32
CA ASN A 375 -3.48 8.53 18.67
C ASN A 375 -4.15 7.37 19.46
N PRO A 376 -4.71 7.59 20.67
CA PRO A 376 -5.35 6.56 21.50
C PRO A 376 -6.55 5.84 20.86
N GLU A 377 -7.13 6.39 19.79
CA GLU A 377 -8.23 5.77 19.05
C GLU A 377 -7.77 4.83 17.93
N VAL A 378 -6.49 4.87 17.56
CA VAL A 378 -5.92 4.08 16.45
C VAL A 378 -5.42 2.74 16.95
N THR A 379 -6.08 1.65 16.59
CA THR A 379 -5.76 0.31 17.14
C THR A 379 -4.88 -0.54 16.23
N THR A 380 -4.69 -0.12 14.98
CA THR A 380 -3.87 -0.86 14.00
C THR A 380 -2.92 0.06 13.24
N LYS A 381 -1.79 -0.49 12.80
CA LYS A 381 -0.78 0.22 11.99
C LYS A 381 -1.35 0.66 10.64
N THR A 382 -2.24 -0.14 10.04
CA THR A 382 -2.91 0.22 8.77
C THR A 382 -3.91 1.36 8.92
N GLU A 383 -4.57 1.48 10.08
CA GLU A 383 -5.42 2.65 10.37
C GLU A 383 -4.58 3.93 10.50
N ALA A 384 -3.43 3.87 11.17
CA ALA A 384 -2.51 5.02 11.26
C ALA A 384 -2.09 5.50 9.86
N LEU A 385 -1.68 4.56 8.98
CA LEU A 385 -1.30 4.89 7.61
C LEU A 385 -2.49 5.46 6.81
N ARG A 386 -3.69 4.85 6.92
CA ARG A 386 -4.89 5.35 6.24
C ARG A 386 -5.23 6.78 6.66
N ARG A 387 -5.26 7.07 7.97
CA ARG A 387 -5.55 8.42 8.48
C ARG A 387 -4.55 9.45 7.95
N THR A 388 -3.28 9.07 7.89
CA THR A 388 -2.19 9.87 7.29
C THR A 388 -2.47 10.17 5.82
N GLN A 389 -2.80 9.13 5.04
CA GLN A 389 -3.08 9.26 3.62
C GLN A 389 -4.31 10.14 3.35
N ILE A 390 -5.37 10.01 4.15
CA ILE A 390 -6.57 10.86 4.07
C ILE A 390 -6.23 12.32 4.45
N ALA A 391 -5.40 12.55 5.46
CA ALA A 391 -4.99 13.89 5.86
C ALA A 391 -4.20 14.61 4.75
N MET A 392 -3.33 13.88 4.03
CA MET A 392 -2.64 14.39 2.85
C MET A 392 -3.61 14.63 1.69
N LEU A 393 -4.46 13.64 1.36
CA LEU A 393 -5.46 13.71 0.28
C LEU A 393 -6.41 14.91 0.45
N SER A 394 -6.80 15.22 1.68
CA SER A 394 -7.69 16.35 2.00
C SER A 394 -6.97 17.71 2.06
N GLY A 395 -5.64 17.75 1.92
CA GLY A 395 -4.84 18.99 2.01
C GLY A 395 -4.62 19.50 3.44
N ASN A 396 -5.00 18.73 4.45
CA ASN A 396 -4.72 19.05 5.85
C ASN A 396 -3.22 18.96 6.15
N VAL A 397 -2.54 18.00 5.52
CA VAL A 397 -1.08 17.93 5.47
C VAL A 397 -0.58 18.59 4.18
N ARG A 398 0.19 19.67 4.31
CA ARG A 398 0.69 20.47 3.18
C ARG A 398 1.94 21.26 3.56
N ILE A 399 2.63 21.78 2.55
CA ILE A 399 3.73 22.73 2.72
C ILE A 399 3.32 24.06 2.11
N GLU A 400 3.34 25.11 2.90
CA GLU A 400 2.89 26.45 2.52
C GLU A 400 3.72 27.50 3.26
N ASP A 401 4.14 28.54 2.55
CA ASP A 401 4.95 29.65 3.08
C ASP A 401 6.19 29.23 3.89
N GLY A 402 6.87 28.16 3.44
CA GLY A 402 8.05 27.64 4.12
C GLY A 402 7.74 26.91 5.43
N GLN A 403 6.49 26.49 5.64
CA GLN A 403 6.04 25.76 6.82
C GLN A 403 5.38 24.44 6.42
N ILE A 404 5.57 23.41 7.24
CA ILE A 404 4.86 22.15 7.15
C ILE A 404 3.66 22.21 8.10
N PHE A 405 2.47 22.01 7.55
CA PHE A 405 1.25 21.87 8.32
C PHE A 405 0.93 20.39 8.46
N THR A 406 0.79 19.90 9.70
CA THR A 406 0.30 18.55 9.99
C THR A 406 -0.71 18.58 11.13
N SER A 407 -1.36 17.45 11.42
CA SER A 407 -2.25 17.32 12.58
C SER A 407 -1.49 17.45 13.91
N ALA A 408 -0.17 17.24 13.91
CA ALA A 408 0.72 17.45 15.05
C ALA A 408 1.11 18.92 15.26
N GLY A 409 0.68 19.83 14.38
CA GLY A 409 1.00 21.25 14.43
C GLY A 409 1.84 21.74 13.24
N ILE A 410 2.36 22.96 13.38
CA ILE A 410 3.10 23.66 12.32
C ILE A 410 4.60 23.60 12.62
N LEU A 411 5.40 23.27 11.62
CA LEU A 411 6.86 23.30 11.70
C LEU A 411 7.47 24.21 10.63
N PRO A 412 8.42 25.09 10.98
CA PRO A 412 9.18 25.82 9.96
C PRO A 412 10.12 24.87 9.21
N LEU A 413 10.25 25.09 7.89
CA LEU A 413 11.29 24.43 7.11
C LEU A 413 12.68 25.03 7.44
N PRO A 414 13.75 24.21 7.41
CA PRO A 414 15.11 24.70 7.44
C PRO A 414 15.40 25.66 6.28
N GLU A 415 16.32 26.62 6.47
CA GLU A 415 16.65 27.65 5.46
C GLU A 415 17.02 27.07 4.09
N ASP A 416 17.70 25.92 4.04
CA ASP A 416 18.10 25.25 2.79
C ASP A 416 16.93 24.57 2.06
N LEU A 417 15.79 24.41 2.73
CA LEU A 417 14.56 23.83 2.20
C LEU A 417 13.49 24.89 1.90
N GLU A 418 13.69 26.15 2.29
CA GLU A 418 12.75 27.26 2.05
C GLU A 418 12.46 27.49 0.56
N GLN A 419 13.34 27.08 -0.36
CA GLN A 419 13.07 27.19 -1.81
C GLN A 419 11.82 26.40 -2.26
N PHE A 420 11.33 25.46 -1.45
CA PHE A 420 10.13 24.66 -1.69
C PHE A 420 8.92 25.23 -0.94
N GLN A 421 8.66 26.53 -1.07
CA GLN A 421 7.67 27.26 -0.25
C GLN A 421 6.26 26.69 -0.29
N ASN A 422 5.83 26.16 -1.44
CA ASN A 422 4.46 25.70 -1.65
C ASN A 422 4.45 24.34 -2.36
N LEU A 423 4.06 23.28 -1.64
CA LEU A 423 3.92 21.94 -2.17
C LEU A 423 2.54 21.37 -1.80
N ASP A 424 1.75 21.08 -2.83
CA ASP A 424 0.46 20.44 -2.67
C ASP A 424 0.63 18.92 -2.60
N LEU A 425 0.50 18.39 -1.38
CA LEU A 425 0.71 16.98 -1.05
C LEU A 425 -0.55 16.11 -1.27
N SER A 426 -1.65 16.66 -1.78
CA SER A 426 -2.90 15.89 -1.95
C SER A 426 -2.90 14.97 -3.17
N ALA A 427 -1.90 15.06 -4.05
CA ALA A 427 -1.76 14.13 -5.17
C ALA A 427 -1.39 12.71 -4.68
N PRO A 428 -1.97 11.64 -5.27
CA PRO A 428 -1.64 10.25 -4.93
C PRO A 428 -0.14 9.95 -4.92
N TYR A 429 0.64 10.62 -5.77
CA TYR A 429 2.10 10.53 -5.77
C TYR A 429 2.76 10.60 -4.39
N TYR A 430 2.24 11.44 -3.49
CA TYR A 430 2.82 11.62 -2.16
C TYR A 430 2.31 10.58 -1.16
N TRP A 431 1.00 10.35 -1.10
CA TRP A 431 0.40 9.53 -0.05
C TRP A 431 0.23 8.06 -0.41
N SER A 432 0.03 7.71 -1.69
CA SER A 432 -0.12 6.31 -2.12
C SER A 432 1.21 5.61 -2.42
N ALA A 433 2.32 6.35 -2.30
CA ALA A 433 3.66 5.79 -2.43
C ALA A 433 3.97 4.80 -1.31
N PHE A 434 3.49 5.04 -0.09
CA PHE A 434 3.76 4.20 1.07
C PHE A 434 2.66 3.17 1.27
N THR A 435 3.08 1.95 1.57
CA THR A 435 2.18 0.84 1.90
C THR A 435 2.74 0.07 3.09
N LEU A 436 1.85 -0.56 3.84
CA LEU A 436 2.21 -1.48 4.91
C LEU A 436 2.24 -2.90 4.35
N VAL A 437 3.36 -3.59 4.58
CA VAL A 437 3.58 -4.99 4.25
C VAL A 437 3.73 -5.78 5.55
N GLY A 438 3.05 -6.91 5.69
CA GLY A 438 3.06 -7.74 6.90
C GLY A 438 1.78 -7.59 7.71
N SER A 439 1.88 -7.79 9.02
CA SER A 439 0.75 -7.83 9.95
C SER A 439 0.10 -6.44 10.05
N PRO A 440 -1.19 -6.27 9.72
CA PRO A 440 -1.86 -4.97 9.76
C PRO A 440 -1.98 -4.33 11.15
N TRP A 441 -2.02 -5.16 12.19
CA TRP A 441 -2.26 -4.79 13.58
C TRP A 441 -0.98 -4.40 14.31
#